data_AF-A0A7C5JPI7-F1
#
_entry.id   AF-A0A7C5JPI7-F1
#
_cell.length_a   1.000
_cell.length_b   1.000
_cell.length_c   1.000
_cell.angle_alpha   90.00
_cell.angle_beta   90.00
_cell.angle_gamma   90.00
#
_symmetry.space_group_name_H-M   'P 1'
#
loop_
_entity.id
_entity.type
_entity.pdbx_description
1 polymer ?
#
loop_
_entity_poly.entity_id
_entity_poly.type
_entity_poly.pdbx_seq_one_letter_code
_entity_poly.pdbx_strand_id
1 'polypeptide(L)'
;LTEEVLAEHQKTVGPHCAHEISMYCDDTNPKNPRQLGKIPDMAALRKHFDGYDCGIAYMDTHIGQLLDALEKKGVMDELVIIVTADHGENQGELGIYAEHGTADHITCNIPMIIRWPGSGAQGGTEEKGLHYNLDLGPTMMDMLDGEMGKTWDGQSYAQTLKTGEDTGRDSLVISQCAHVCQRSVRFGSWLYMRTYHDGFHLFDREMLFNLEEDPHEQNNLAKSRPELCHQGAHILMDWHDDMMATQIDYYPTDPMRIVIAEGGPALANGQLAEYCETLEKTDRGWAIEELKKRHPREFI
;
A
#
# COMPACT_ATOMS: atom_id res chain seq x y z
N LEU A 1 -7.60 -7.86 -14.81
CA LEU A 1 -6.82 -9.12 -14.86
C LEU A 1 -7.36 -10.03 -15.97
N THR A 2 -6.46 -10.67 -16.72
CA THR A 2 -6.81 -11.65 -17.76
C THR A 2 -6.69 -13.09 -17.23
N GLU A 3 -7.13 -14.08 -18.01
CA GLU A 3 -6.95 -15.50 -17.68
C GLU A 3 -5.46 -15.87 -17.56
N GLU A 4 -4.62 -15.31 -18.43
CA GLU A 4 -3.17 -15.54 -18.38
C GLU A 4 -2.55 -15.01 -17.09
N VAL A 5 -2.93 -13.80 -16.67
CA VAL A 5 -2.43 -13.22 -15.42
C VAL A 5 -2.90 -14.03 -14.22
N LEU A 6 -4.17 -14.45 -14.17
CA LEU A 6 -4.67 -15.31 -13.10
C LEU A 6 -3.91 -16.66 -13.06
N ALA A 7 -3.63 -17.25 -14.22
CA ALA A 7 -2.88 -18.50 -14.29
C ALA A 7 -1.43 -18.35 -13.77
N GLU A 8 -0.81 -17.19 -13.94
CA GLU A 8 0.49 -16.89 -13.29
C GLU A 8 0.33 -16.68 -11.78
N HIS A 9 -0.71 -15.95 -11.34
CA HIS A 9 -0.98 -15.75 -9.91
C HIS A 9 -1.28 -17.06 -9.18
N GLN A 10 -1.91 -18.03 -9.83
CA GLN A 10 -2.15 -19.37 -9.26
C GLN A 10 -0.86 -20.16 -9.03
N LYS A 11 0.27 -19.77 -9.63
CA LYS A 11 1.58 -20.37 -9.38
C LYS A 11 2.31 -19.72 -8.22
N THR A 12 1.87 -18.56 -7.74
CA THR A 12 2.55 -17.84 -6.66
C THR A 12 2.31 -18.53 -5.31
N VAL A 13 3.16 -18.17 -4.35
CA VAL A 13 3.12 -18.65 -2.97
C VAL A 13 3.12 -17.44 -2.04
N GLY A 14 2.93 -17.71 -0.75
CA GLY A 14 2.82 -16.70 0.28
C GLY A 14 1.35 -16.45 0.66
N PRO A 15 1.13 -15.78 1.79
CA PRO A 15 -0.21 -15.49 2.26
C PRO A 15 -0.93 -14.54 1.30
N HIS A 16 -2.26 -14.54 1.29
CA HIS A 16 -3.08 -13.67 0.42
C HIS A 16 -2.87 -13.86 -1.08
N CYS A 17 -2.23 -14.95 -1.52
CA CYS A 17 -2.16 -15.29 -2.93
C CYS A 17 -3.52 -15.82 -3.43
N ALA A 18 -3.62 -16.10 -4.74
CA ALA A 18 -4.85 -16.61 -5.35
C ALA A 18 -5.37 -17.92 -4.72
N HIS A 19 -4.50 -18.73 -4.12
CA HIS A 19 -4.89 -19.97 -3.44
C HIS A 19 -5.11 -19.82 -1.93
N GLU A 20 -4.60 -18.76 -1.30
CA GLU A 20 -4.68 -18.56 0.14
C GLU A 20 -5.09 -17.13 0.49
N ILE A 21 -6.29 -16.69 0.10
CA ILE A 21 -6.75 -15.31 0.34
C ILE A 21 -6.80 -14.98 1.85
N SER A 22 -6.99 -15.99 2.71
CA SER A 22 -7.08 -15.84 4.17
C SER A 22 -5.80 -16.33 4.87
N MET A 23 -4.66 -15.70 4.60
CA MET A 23 -3.33 -16.09 5.11
C MET A 23 -2.78 -17.38 4.49
N TYR A 24 -2.64 -18.48 5.24
CA TYR A 24 -1.90 -19.68 4.80
C TYR A 24 -2.81 -20.87 4.44
N CYS A 25 -4.11 -20.63 4.25
CA CYS A 25 -5.07 -21.66 3.86
C CYS A 25 -6.12 -21.13 2.86
N ASP A 26 -6.82 -22.07 2.21
CA ASP A 26 -7.89 -21.80 1.24
C ASP A 26 -9.30 -21.84 1.87
N ASP A 27 -9.38 -21.83 3.21
CA ASP A 27 -10.63 -21.89 3.94
C ASP A 27 -11.43 -20.60 3.82
N THR A 28 -12.75 -20.74 3.69
CA THR A 28 -13.67 -19.61 3.80
C THR A 28 -14.18 -19.48 5.23
N ASN A 29 -13.94 -18.33 5.87
CA ASN A 29 -14.44 -18.07 7.21
C ASN A 29 -15.99 -18.11 7.23
N PRO A 30 -16.63 -19.00 8.00
CA PRO A 30 -18.10 -19.09 8.05
C PRO A 30 -18.80 -17.82 8.51
N LYS A 31 -18.11 -16.93 9.24
CA LYS A 31 -18.62 -15.62 9.64
C LYS A 31 -18.62 -14.61 8.49
N ASN A 32 -17.71 -14.78 7.53
CA ASN A 32 -17.53 -13.91 6.37
C ASN A 32 -17.62 -14.70 5.05
N PRO A 33 -18.75 -15.38 4.76
CA PRO A 33 -18.88 -16.32 3.64
C PRO A 33 -18.78 -15.67 2.25
N ARG A 34 -18.72 -14.34 2.19
CA ARG A 34 -18.52 -13.58 0.96
C ARG A 34 -17.05 -13.40 0.61
N GLN A 35 -16.16 -13.41 1.60
CA GLN A 35 -14.72 -13.45 1.39
C GLN A 35 -14.35 -14.87 0.95
N LEU A 36 -13.80 -15.00 -0.24
CA LEU A 36 -13.37 -16.29 -0.77
C LEU A 36 -12.11 -16.75 -0.03
N GLY A 37 -11.92 -18.05 0.12
CA GLY A 37 -10.64 -18.61 0.55
C GLY A 37 -9.64 -18.75 -0.60
N LYS A 38 -10.12 -18.91 -1.85
CA LYS A 38 -9.31 -19.02 -3.07
C LYS A 38 -10.04 -18.54 -4.33
N ILE A 39 -9.26 -18.30 -5.38
CA ILE A 39 -9.65 -17.86 -6.72
C ILE A 39 -9.27 -18.95 -7.75
N PRO A 40 -10.08 -20.02 -7.91
CA PRO A 40 -9.76 -21.12 -8.83
C PRO A 40 -9.97 -20.79 -10.31
N ASP A 41 -10.81 -19.78 -10.61
CA ASP A 41 -11.20 -19.45 -11.98
C ASP A 41 -11.66 -17.99 -12.09
N MET A 42 -11.94 -17.55 -13.33
CA MET A 42 -12.41 -16.19 -13.62
C MET A 42 -13.76 -15.87 -13.00
N ALA A 43 -14.62 -16.87 -12.73
CA ALA A 43 -15.92 -16.63 -12.10
C ALA A 43 -15.75 -16.30 -10.61
N ALA A 44 -14.86 -17.00 -9.92
CA ALA A 44 -14.44 -16.67 -8.56
C ALA A 44 -13.73 -15.33 -8.49
N LEU A 45 -12.86 -15.02 -9.47
CA LEU A 45 -12.20 -13.71 -9.54
C LEU A 45 -13.21 -12.58 -9.71
N ARG A 46 -14.19 -12.75 -10.61
CA ARG A 46 -15.28 -11.79 -10.77
C ARG A 46 -16.07 -11.62 -9.48
N LYS A 47 -16.36 -12.70 -8.76
CA LYS A 47 -17.05 -12.64 -7.47
C LYS A 47 -16.23 -11.89 -6.40
N HIS A 48 -14.91 -12.03 -6.41
CA HIS A 48 -14.02 -11.28 -5.53
C HIS A 48 -14.13 -9.76 -5.78
N PHE A 49 -14.01 -9.33 -7.04
CA PHE A 49 -14.17 -7.92 -7.42
C PHE A 49 -15.57 -7.38 -7.18
N ASP A 50 -16.62 -8.12 -7.57
CA ASP A 50 -18.01 -7.73 -7.29
C ASP A 50 -18.25 -7.55 -5.77
N GLY A 51 -17.53 -8.31 -4.93
CA GLY A 51 -17.57 -8.18 -3.48
C GLY A 51 -16.98 -6.86 -2.98
N TYR A 52 -15.83 -6.47 -3.51
CA TYR A 52 -15.17 -5.19 -3.21
C TYR A 52 -16.01 -4.00 -3.71
N ASP A 53 -16.50 -4.06 -4.95
CA ASP A 53 -17.39 -3.05 -5.54
C ASP A 53 -18.69 -2.90 -4.73
N CYS A 54 -19.23 -4.00 -4.20
CA CYS A 54 -20.38 -3.94 -3.31
C CYS A 54 -20.07 -3.18 -2.02
N GLY A 55 -18.85 -3.32 -1.47
CA GLY A 55 -18.38 -2.55 -0.32
C GLY A 55 -18.27 -1.06 -0.61
N ILE A 56 -17.70 -0.71 -1.77
CA ILE A 56 -17.61 0.69 -2.24
C ILE A 56 -19.01 1.29 -2.40
N ALA A 57 -19.90 0.63 -3.14
CA ALA A 57 -21.27 1.11 -3.38
C ALA A 57 -22.08 1.27 -2.08
N TYR A 58 -21.85 0.36 -1.12
CA TYR A 58 -22.44 0.46 0.21
C TYR A 58 -21.95 1.72 0.94
N MET A 59 -20.64 1.97 0.98
CA MET A 59 -20.07 3.16 1.63
C MET A 59 -20.54 4.45 0.94
N ASP A 60 -20.49 4.52 -0.39
CA ASP A 60 -20.93 5.67 -1.19
C ASP A 60 -22.38 6.05 -0.88
N THR A 61 -23.28 5.05 -0.79
CA THR A 61 -24.68 5.27 -0.41
C THR A 61 -24.81 5.94 0.96
N HIS A 62 -24.01 5.53 1.95
CA HIS A 62 -24.09 6.08 3.31
C HIS A 62 -23.45 7.47 3.41
N ILE A 63 -22.38 7.72 2.66
CA ILE A 63 -21.80 9.06 2.51
C ILE A 63 -22.84 10.00 1.90
N GLY A 64 -23.53 9.60 0.83
CA GLY A 64 -24.61 10.38 0.22
C GLY A 64 -25.71 10.75 1.21
N GLN A 65 -26.17 9.79 2.04
CA GLN A 65 -27.16 10.06 3.08
C GLN A 65 -26.69 11.07 4.13
N LEU A 66 -25.41 11.02 4.52
CA LEU A 66 -24.82 11.97 5.44
C LEU A 66 -24.76 13.37 4.82
N LEU A 67 -24.30 13.47 3.57
CA LEU A 67 -24.21 14.74 2.83
C LEU A 67 -25.59 15.38 2.62
N ASP A 68 -26.60 14.60 2.23
CA ASP A 68 -28.00 15.06 2.11
C ASP A 68 -28.53 15.63 3.44
N ALA A 69 -28.18 15.00 4.56
CA ALA A 69 -28.61 15.44 5.88
C ALA A 69 -27.92 16.75 6.30
N LEU A 70 -26.64 16.94 5.93
CA LEU A 70 -25.89 18.16 6.16
C LEU A 70 -26.39 19.31 5.26
N GLU A 71 -26.71 19.01 4.00
CA GLU A 71 -27.33 19.99 3.08
C GLU A 71 -28.68 20.47 3.60
N LYS A 72 -29.56 19.57 4.05
CA LYS A 72 -30.86 19.94 4.66
C LYS A 72 -30.73 20.80 5.91
N LYS A 73 -29.59 20.75 6.60
CA LYS A 73 -29.29 21.62 7.75
C LYS A 73 -28.78 23.00 7.35
N GLY A 74 -28.45 23.21 6.08
CA GLY A 74 -27.97 24.49 5.56
C GLY A 74 -26.54 24.85 5.99
N VAL A 75 -25.70 23.86 6.31
CA VAL A 75 -24.33 24.09 6.84
C VAL A 75 -23.23 23.93 5.79
N MET A 76 -23.57 23.62 4.54
CA MET A 76 -22.60 23.26 3.50
C MET A 76 -21.62 24.38 3.16
N ASP A 77 -21.99 25.64 3.35
CA ASP A 77 -21.14 26.80 3.05
C ASP A 77 -20.07 27.06 4.14
N GLU A 78 -20.21 26.42 5.30
CA GLU A 78 -19.27 26.52 6.43
C GLU A 78 -18.63 25.17 6.79
N LEU A 79 -18.86 24.15 5.95
CA LEU A 79 -18.41 22.78 6.18
C LEU A 79 -17.29 22.39 5.20
N VAL A 80 -16.15 22.01 5.77
CA VAL A 80 -15.08 21.30 5.05
C VAL A 80 -15.42 19.80 5.00
N ILE A 81 -15.28 19.20 3.82
CA ILE A 81 -15.47 17.77 3.60
C ILE A 81 -14.18 17.20 3.04
N ILE A 82 -13.67 16.15 3.68
CA ILE A 82 -12.47 15.42 3.28
C ILE A 82 -12.82 13.95 3.24
N VAL A 83 -12.62 13.32 2.08
CA VAL A 83 -12.79 11.87 1.89
C VAL A 83 -11.42 11.28 1.58
N THR A 84 -10.98 10.33 2.40
CA THR A 84 -9.69 9.67 2.27
C THR A 84 -9.75 8.23 2.80
N ALA A 85 -8.65 7.50 2.71
CA ALA A 85 -8.48 6.16 3.26
C ALA A 85 -7.21 6.09 4.12
N ASP A 86 -7.12 5.09 4.98
CA ASP A 86 -5.89 4.75 5.70
C ASP A 86 -4.89 4.01 4.80
N HIS A 87 -5.41 3.15 3.91
CA HIS A 87 -4.66 2.45 2.87
C HIS A 87 -5.58 2.07 1.69
N GLY A 88 -4.97 1.59 0.59
CA GLY A 88 -5.65 0.91 -0.52
C GLY A 88 -5.75 -0.59 -0.28
N GLU A 89 -6.07 -1.37 -1.31
CA GLU A 89 -6.25 -2.83 -1.20
C GLU A 89 -5.80 -3.50 -2.50
N ASN A 90 -4.89 -4.47 -2.43
CA ASN A 90 -4.50 -5.21 -3.62
C ASN A 90 -5.62 -6.14 -4.08
N GLN A 91 -5.86 -6.14 -5.38
CA GLN A 91 -6.91 -6.89 -6.06
C GLN A 91 -6.28 -7.83 -7.12
N GLY A 92 -5.03 -8.21 -6.90
CA GLY A 92 -4.20 -9.06 -7.74
C GLY A 92 -2.84 -8.45 -8.04
N GLU A 93 -2.61 -7.17 -7.74
CA GLU A 93 -1.28 -6.57 -7.89
C GLU A 93 -0.25 -7.34 -7.05
N LEU A 94 0.93 -7.57 -7.64
CA LEU A 94 1.97 -8.44 -7.08
C LEU A 94 1.50 -9.87 -6.74
N GLY A 95 0.37 -10.33 -7.28
CA GLY A 95 -0.25 -11.61 -6.98
C GLY A 95 -0.97 -11.67 -5.63
N ILE A 96 -1.22 -10.53 -4.99
CA ILE A 96 -1.88 -10.40 -3.67
C ILE A 96 -3.35 -10.03 -3.86
N TYR A 97 -4.23 -10.64 -3.06
CA TYR A 97 -5.68 -10.41 -3.09
C TYR A 97 -6.25 -10.14 -1.70
N ALA A 98 -7.08 -9.09 -1.59
CA ALA A 98 -7.72 -8.65 -0.34
C ALA A 98 -6.72 -8.51 0.81
N GLU A 99 -5.60 -7.83 0.52
CA GLU A 99 -4.62 -7.40 1.50
C GLU A 99 -3.87 -6.14 1.03
N HIS A 100 -3.31 -5.41 2.00
CA HIS A 100 -2.63 -4.13 1.89
C HIS A 100 -1.27 -4.18 2.59
N GLY A 101 -0.57 -5.30 2.38
CA GLY A 101 0.65 -5.66 3.09
C GLY A 101 1.94 -5.14 2.46
N THR A 102 1.93 -4.70 1.20
CA THR A 102 3.11 -4.35 0.40
C THR A 102 3.28 -2.85 0.19
N ALA A 103 4.53 -2.40 -0.02
CA ALA A 103 4.84 -0.98 -0.23
C ALA A 103 4.61 -0.55 -1.69
N ASP A 104 3.61 -1.13 -2.34
CA ASP A 104 3.25 -0.94 -3.75
C ASP A 104 2.37 0.31 -3.95
N HIS A 105 2.10 0.64 -5.22
CA HIS A 105 1.32 1.83 -5.55
C HIS A 105 -0.15 1.70 -5.14
N ILE A 106 -0.78 0.55 -5.41
CA ILE A 106 -2.21 0.34 -5.15
C ILE A 106 -2.54 0.37 -3.66
N THR A 107 -1.67 -0.16 -2.82
CA THR A 107 -1.81 -0.13 -1.35
C THR A 107 -1.58 1.26 -0.77
N CYS A 108 -0.64 2.03 -1.32
CA CYS A 108 -0.13 3.22 -0.66
C CYS A 108 -0.61 4.54 -1.28
N ASN A 109 -1.17 4.51 -2.49
CA ASN A 109 -1.79 5.67 -3.14
C ASN A 109 -3.29 5.72 -2.81
N ILE A 110 -3.61 6.44 -1.74
CA ILE A 110 -4.97 6.57 -1.21
C ILE A 110 -5.74 7.72 -1.88
N PRO A 111 -7.09 7.67 -1.90
CA PRO A 111 -7.88 8.83 -2.28
C PRO A 111 -7.66 10.00 -1.31
N MET A 112 -7.67 11.22 -1.85
CA MET A 112 -7.73 12.47 -1.07
C MET A 112 -8.62 13.46 -1.82
N ILE A 113 -9.91 13.49 -1.46
CA ILE A 113 -10.89 14.39 -2.08
C ILE A 113 -11.27 15.46 -1.05
N ILE A 114 -10.99 16.71 -1.37
CA ILE A 114 -11.21 17.84 -0.45
C ILE A 114 -12.20 18.83 -1.08
N ARG A 115 -13.30 19.11 -0.36
CA ARG A 115 -14.15 20.28 -0.58
C ARG A 115 -13.96 21.24 0.59
N TRP A 116 -13.37 22.39 0.30
CA TRP A 116 -13.12 23.42 1.31
C TRP A 116 -13.81 24.73 0.90
N PRO A 117 -14.85 25.20 1.62
CA PRO A 117 -15.49 26.48 1.33
C PRO A 117 -14.51 27.65 1.40
N GLY A 118 -14.49 28.49 0.37
CA GLY A 118 -13.53 29.60 0.26
C GLY A 118 -12.13 29.19 -0.26
N SER A 119 -11.95 27.94 -0.66
CA SER A 119 -10.78 27.48 -1.44
C SER A 119 -10.61 28.29 -2.72
N GLY A 120 -9.38 28.60 -3.09
CA GLY A 120 -9.03 29.15 -4.40
C GLY A 120 -8.90 28.09 -5.49
N ALA A 121 -8.75 26.81 -5.11
CA ALA A 121 -8.80 25.69 -6.05
C ALA A 121 -10.23 25.50 -6.61
N GLN A 122 -10.34 25.33 -7.93
CA GLN A 122 -11.63 25.13 -8.58
C GLN A 122 -12.14 23.70 -8.36
N GLY A 123 -13.46 23.54 -8.25
CA GLY A 123 -14.04 22.19 -8.17
C GLY A 123 -13.69 21.35 -9.40
N GLY A 124 -13.30 20.09 -9.18
CA GLY A 124 -12.94 19.16 -10.25
C GLY A 124 -11.50 19.29 -10.74
N THR A 125 -10.66 20.10 -10.10
CA THR A 125 -9.21 20.10 -10.36
C THR A 125 -8.55 18.89 -9.71
N GLU A 126 -7.62 18.27 -10.43
CA GLU A 126 -6.71 17.25 -9.93
C GLU A 126 -5.35 17.89 -9.67
N GLU A 127 -4.83 17.69 -8.46
CA GLU A 127 -3.49 18.10 -8.06
C GLU A 127 -2.53 16.93 -8.30
N LYS A 128 -1.35 17.20 -8.86
CA LYS A 128 -0.41 16.15 -9.31
C LYS A 128 0.83 16.00 -8.42
N GLY A 129 0.87 16.75 -7.34
CA GLY A 129 1.94 16.75 -6.36
C GLY A 129 1.99 15.46 -5.57
N LEU A 130 3.14 15.23 -4.94
CA LEU A 130 3.30 14.10 -4.05
C LEU A 130 3.20 14.56 -2.59
N HIS A 131 2.16 14.06 -1.92
CA HIS A 131 1.84 14.35 -0.52
C HIS A 131 1.70 13.05 0.27
N TYR A 132 2.08 13.09 1.55
CA TYR A 132 1.78 12.01 2.48
C TYR A 132 0.42 12.23 3.15
N ASN A 133 -0.21 11.16 3.64
CA ASN A 133 -1.42 11.28 4.46
C ASN A 133 -1.19 12.16 5.72
N LEU A 134 0.02 12.10 6.30
CA LEU A 134 0.39 12.92 7.47
C LEU A 134 0.47 14.43 7.18
N ASP A 135 0.47 14.85 5.92
CA ASP A 135 0.46 16.26 5.50
C ASP A 135 -0.92 16.92 5.71
N LEU A 136 -1.98 16.12 5.86
CA LEU A 136 -3.33 16.62 6.12
C LEU A 136 -3.38 17.40 7.44
N GLY A 137 -2.68 16.94 8.49
CA GLY A 137 -2.60 17.64 9.78
C GLY A 137 -2.04 19.06 9.65
N PRO A 138 -0.79 19.24 9.16
CA PRO A 138 -0.21 20.55 8.86
C PRO A 138 -1.10 21.42 7.98
N THR A 139 -1.70 20.83 6.94
CA THR A 139 -2.58 21.56 6.01
C THR A 139 -3.82 22.12 6.71
N MET A 140 -4.47 21.33 7.57
CA MET A 140 -5.63 21.80 8.34
C MET A 140 -5.24 22.95 9.28
N MET A 141 -4.08 22.87 9.93
CA MET A 141 -3.61 23.95 10.82
C MET A 141 -3.35 25.24 10.03
N ASP A 142 -2.70 25.16 8.88
CA ASP A 142 -2.39 26.31 8.02
C ASP A 142 -3.66 26.93 7.38
N MET A 143 -4.66 26.12 7.04
CA MET A 143 -5.94 26.62 6.54
C MET A 143 -6.82 27.26 7.63
N LEU A 144 -6.58 26.93 8.90
CA LEU A 144 -7.35 27.41 10.06
C LEU A 144 -6.57 28.43 10.92
N ASP A 145 -5.44 28.95 10.42
CA ASP A 145 -4.54 29.87 11.14
C ASP A 145 -4.08 29.34 12.51
N GLY A 146 -3.92 28.02 12.62
CA GLY A 146 -3.44 27.32 13.82
C GLY A 146 -1.92 27.13 13.86
N GLU A 147 -1.40 26.72 15.02
CA GLU A 147 0.03 26.43 15.21
C GLU A 147 0.39 24.99 14.82
N MET A 148 1.45 24.82 14.02
CA MET A 148 1.98 23.50 13.67
C MET A 148 2.76 22.87 14.84
N GLY A 149 2.64 21.55 14.98
CA GLY A 149 3.45 20.79 15.93
C GLY A 149 4.93 20.83 15.55
N LYS A 150 5.81 21.10 16.53
CA LYS A 150 7.27 21.18 16.31
C LYS A 150 7.92 19.86 15.86
N THR A 151 7.22 18.75 16.07
CA THR A 151 7.70 17.39 15.79
C THR A 151 6.92 16.73 14.65
N TRP A 152 6.19 17.52 13.87
CA TRP A 152 5.46 16.98 12.71
C TRP A 152 6.42 16.88 11.52
N ASP A 153 6.45 15.72 10.89
CA ASP A 153 7.23 15.48 9.66
C ASP A 153 6.49 15.93 8.39
N GLY A 154 5.21 16.31 8.55
CA GLY A 154 4.35 16.70 7.45
C GLY A 154 4.57 18.13 6.97
N GLN A 155 4.28 18.34 5.69
CA GLN A 155 4.37 19.62 5.00
C GLN A 155 2.97 20.02 4.54
N SER A 156 2.57 21.25 4.85
CA SER A 156 1.27 21.78 4.45
C SER A 156 1.19 21.94 2.92
N TYR A 157 0.09 21.45 2.33
CA TYR A 157 -0.33 21.75 0.96
C TYR A 157 -1.47 22.78 0.92
N ALA A 158 -1.63 23.59 1.97
CA ALA A 158 -2.65 24.65 2.02
C ALA A 158 -2.51 25.67 0.88
N GLN A 159 -1.29 25.89 0.38
CA GLN A 159 -1.07 26.75 -0.78
C GLN A 159 -1.84 26.26 -2.02
N THR A 160 -1.89 24.93 -2.24
CA THR A 160 -2.72 24.33 -3.29
C THR A 160 -4.19 24.67 -3.07
N LEU A 161 -4.72 24.50 -1.85
CA LEU A 161 -6.11 24.84 -1.57
C LEU A 161 -6.39 26.35 -1.75
N LYS A 162 -5.45 27.22 -1.33
CA LYS A 162 -5.61 28.67 -1.39
C LYS A 162 -5.51 29.23 -2.81
N THR A 163 -4.79 28.59 -3.73
CA THR A 163 -4.46 29.16 -5.05
C THR A 163 -4.80 28.30 -6.25
N GLY A 164 -4.96 26.99 -6.06
CA GLY A 164 -5.10 26.00 -7.13
C GLY A 164 -3.78 25.61 -7.80
N GLU A 165 -2.63 26.07 -7.32
CA GLU A 165 -1.32 25.65 -7.82
C GLU A 165 -0.88 24.31 -7.21
N ASP A 166 -0.32 23.43 -8.03
CA ASP A 166 0.24 22.16 -7.57
C ASP A 166 1.41 22.42 -6.60
N THR A 167 1.49 21.63 -5.53
CA THR A 167 2.59 21.69 -4.56
C THR A 167 3.13 20.27 -4.30
N GLY A 168 3.84 20.05 -3.21
CA GLY A 168 4.31 18.72 -2.82
C GLY A 168 5.78 18.45 -3.13
N ARG A 169 6.17 17.19 -2.94
CA ARG A 169 7.57 16.75 -2.95
C ARG A 169 7.96 16.15 -4.30
N ASP A 170 9.25 16.18 -4.61
CA ASP A 170 9.81 15.49 -5.79
C ASP A 170 9.77 13.96 -5.66
N SER A 171 9.78 13.47 -4.42
CA SER A 171 9.68 12.04 -4.12
C SER A 171 9.06 11.76 -2.75
N LEU A 172 8.54 10.54 -2.59
CA LEU A 172 8.06 10.00 -1.32
C LEU A 172 8.76 8.67 -1.05
N VAL A 173 8.97 8.36 0.23
CA VAL A 173 9.40 7.06 0.71
C VAL A 173 8.28 6.43 1.52
N ILE A 174 7.89 5.22 1.14
CA ILE A 174 6.80 4.48 1.77
C ILE A 174 7.38 3.22 2.41
N SER A 175 6.85 2.82 3.57
CA SER A 175 7.32 1.65 4.32
C SER A 175 6.17 0.75 4.71
N GLN A 176 6.38 -0.56 4.61
CA GLN A 176 5.48 -1.60 5.12
C GLN A 176 6.28 -2.63 5.92
N CYS A 177 5.75 -3.02 7.08
CA CYS A 177 6.45 -3.90 8.03
C CYS A 177 5.57 -4.96 8.73
N ALA A 178 4.28 -5.06 8.39
CA ALA A 178 3.34 -5.97 9.06
C ALA A 178 3.29 -7.38 8.43
N HIS A 179 3.25 -7.47 7.09
CA HIS A 179 3.25 -8.72 6.32
C HIS A 179 4.60 -8.99 5.62
N VAL A 180 5.18 -7.93 5.06
CA VAL A 180 6.52 -7.91 4.46
C VAL A 180 7.37 -6.87 5.19
N CYS A 181 8.67 -6.82 4.92
CA CYS A 181 9.49 -5.66 5.24
C CYS A 181 9.98 -5.04 3.93
N GLN A 182 9.29 -3.99 3.49
CA GLN A 182 9.57 -3.30 2.24
C GLN A 182 9.63 -1.79 2.44
N ARG A 183 10.51 -1.15 1.66
CA ARG A 183 10.44 0.29 1.40
C ARG A 183 10.32 0.54 -0.07
N SER A 184 9.54 1.54 -0.45
CA SER A 184 9.49 2.02 -1.82
C SER A 184 9.78 3.51 -1.91
N VAL A 185 10.22 3.94 -3.09
CA VAL A 185 10.44 5.34 -3.43
C VAL A 185 9.61 5.66 -4.66
N ARG A 186 8.69 6.60 -4.50
CA ARG A 186 7.89 7.19 -5.58
C ARG A 186 8.60 8.45 -6.07
N PHE A 187 8.97 8.50 -7.35
CA PHE A 187 9.63 9.68 -7.96
C PHE A 187 9.31 9.77 -9.46
N GLY A 188 9.01 10.96 -9.99
CA GLY A 188 8.64 11.12 -11.41
C GLY A 188 7.43 10.24 -11.78
N SER A 189 7.57 9.33 -12.76
CA SER A 189 6.57 8.28 -13.07
C SER A 189 6.93 6.90 -12.48
N TRP A 190 7.99 6.82 -11.67
CA TRP A 190 8.57 5.56 -11.21
C TRP A 190 8.21 5.21 -9.77
N LEU A 191 8.12 3.91 -9.51
CA LEU A 191 8.14 3.31 -8.18
C LEU A 191 9.30 2.32 -8.10
N TYR A 192 10.29 2.63 -7.27
CA TYR A 192 11.35 1.68 -6.90
C TYR A 192 10.97 1.00 -5.58
N MET A 193 11.07 -0.32 -5.49
CA MET A 193 10.79 -1.08 -4.27
C MET A 193 12.01 -1.89 -3.85
N ARG A 194 12.27 -1.89 -2.55
CA ARG A 194 13.34 -2.65 -1.89
C ARG A 194 12.74 -3.60 -0.86
N THR A 195 12.92 -4.89 -1.11
CA THR A 195 12.45 -5.97 -0.22
C THR A 195 13.56 -6.43 0.71
N TYR A 196 13.31 -6.37 2.01
CA TYR A 196 14.20 -6.87 3.06
C TYR A 196 13.72 -8.20 3.66
N HIS A 197 12.41 -8.39 3.71
CA HIS A 197 11.74 -9.65 4.02
C HIS A 197 10.49 -9.73 3.14
N ASP A 198 10.36 -10.79 2.33
CA ASP A 198 9.32 -10.88 1.30
C ASP A 198 8.00 -11.49 1.79
N GLY A 199 7.88 -11.82 3.08
CA GLY A 199 6.67 -12.42 3.65
C GLY A 199 6.31 -13.77 3.02
N PHE A 200 7.31 -14.48 2.47
CA PHE A 200 7.17 -15.75 1.77
C PHE A 200 6.52 -15.67 0.38
N HIS A 201 6.36 -14.45 -0.15
CA HIS A 201 5.85 -14.22 -1.51
C HIS A 201 6.91 -14.43 -2.62
N LEU A 202 8.17 -14.68 -2.24
CA LEU A 202 9.31 -14.79 -3.16
C LEU A 202 9.57 -13.54 -4.00
N PHE A 203 9.15 -12.36 -3.53
CA PHE A 203 9.43 -11.08 -4.21
C PHE A 203 10.92 -10.90 -4.51
N ASP A 204 11.20 -10.23 -5.63
CA ASP A 204 12.57 -9.83 -5.95
C ASP A 204 13.08 -8.84 -4.89
N ARG A 205 14.39 -8.86 -4.67
CA ARG A 205 15.05 -7.91 -3.75
C ARG A 205 14.83 -6.47 -4.17
N GLU A 206 14.81 -6.24 -5.48
CA GLU A 206 14.57 -4.93 -6.09
C GLU A 206 13.51 -5.09 -7.17
N MET A 207 12.50 -4.22 -7.11
CA MET A 207 11.48 -4.10 -8.15
C MET A 207 11.39 -2.65 -8.61
N LEU A 208 11.04 -2.45 -9.87
CA LEU A 208 10.89 -1.13 -10.46
C LEU A 208 9.74 -1.13 -11.45
N PHE A 209 8.82 -0.19 -11.29
CA PHE A 209 7.65 -0.04 -12.14
C PHE A 209 7.52 1.38 -12.66
N ASN A 210 7.06 1.52 -13.91
CA ASN A 210 6.63 2.80 -14.47
C ASN A 210 5.11 2.91 -14.27
N LEU A 211 4.66 3.73 -13.33
CA LEU A 211 3.24 3.81 -12.96
C LEU A 211 2.38 4.53 -14.01
N GLU A 212 2.99 5.26 -14.94
CA GLU A 212 2.25 5.89 -16.05
C GLU A 212 1.92 4.87 -17.16
N GLU A 213 2.84 3.94 -17.43
CA GLU A 213 2.68 2.92 -18.48
C GLU A 213 2.12 1.59 -17.92
N ASP A 214 2.38 1.32 -16.64
CA ASP A 214 2.06 0.10 -15.92
C ASP A 214 1.50 0.41 -14.51
N PRO A 215 0.29 1.00 -14.43
CA PRO A 215 -0.31 1.43 -13.16
C PRO A 215 -0.66 0.27 -12.22
N HIS A 216 -0.61 -0.98 -12.70
CA HIS A 216 -0.90 -2.20 -11.94
C HIS A 216 0.38 -3.02 -11.65
N GLU A 217 1.56 -2.45 -11.89
CA GLU A 217 2.84 -3.03 -11.46
C GLU A 217 3.07 -4.47 -11.98
N GLN A 218 2.65 -4.75 -13.22
CA GLN A 218 2.72 -6.10 -13.79
C GLN A 218 4.10 -6.46 -14.35
N ASN A 219 4.93 -5.46 -14.66
CA ASN A 219 6.20 -5.65 -15.36
C ASN A 219 7.36 -5.08 -14.55
N ASN A 220 8.06 -5.94 -13.80
CA ASN A 220 9.26 -5.54 -13.07
C ASN A 220 10.41 -5.19 -14.03
N LEU A 221 10.78 -3.91 -14.10
CA LEU A 221 11.84 -3.37 -14.96
C LEU A 221 13.21 -3.31 -14.29
N ALA A 222 13.37 -3.77 -13.05
CA ALA A 222 14.61 -3.59 -12.29
C ALA A 222 15.85 -4.16 -13.01
N LYS A 223 15.71 -5.29 -13.71
CA LYS A 223 16.81 -5.92 -14.46
C LYS A 223 17.18 -5.17 -15.75
N SER A 224 16.21 -4.52 -16.39
CA SER A 224 16.41 -3.84 -17.68
C SER A 224 16.70 -2.35 -17.54
N ARG A 225 16.43 -1.76 -16.37
CA ARG A 225 16.62 -0.35 -16.03
C ARG A 225 17.40 -0.16 -14.70
N PRO A 226 18.60 -0.74 -14.54
CA PRO A 226 19.34 -0.67 -13.29
C PRO A 226 19.69 0.78 -12.87
N GLU A 227 19.84 1.70 -13.84
CA GLU A 227 20.09 3.11 -13.59
C GLU A 227 18.98 3.79 -12.76
N LEU A 228 17.73 3.41 -12.99
CA LEU A 228 16.58 3.92 -12.25
C LEU A 228 16.48 3.28 -10.87
N CYS A 229 16.87 2.00 -10.73
CA CYS A 229 17.02 1.38 -9.41
C CYS A 229 18.10 2.07 -8.59
N HIS A 230 19.23 2.43 -9.18
CA HIS A 230 20.27 3.19 -8.49
C HIS A 230 19.77 4.56 -8.02
N GLN A 231 19.00 5.26 -8.85
CA GLN A 231 18.39 6.53 -8.47
C GLN A 231 17.42 6.36 -7.30
N GLY A 232 16.49 5.40 -7.37
CA GLY A 232 15.55 5.11 -6.29
C GLY A 232 16.25 4.69 -5.00
N ALA A 233 17.28 3.84 -5.09
CA ALA A 233 18.09 3.43 -3.95
C ALA A 233 18.87 4.59 -3.32
N HIS A 234 19.36 5.54 -4.13
CA HIS A 234 20.03 6.74 -3.63
C HIS A 234 19.07 7.65 -2.87
N ILE A 235 17.89 7.92 -3.43
CA ILE A 235 16.84 8.70 -2.74
C ILE A 235 16.46 8.02 -1.41
N LEU A 236 16.30 6.69 -1.42
CA LEU A 236 15.99 5.93 -0.21
C LEU A 236 17.08 6.05 0.86
N MET A 237 18.34 6.03 0.44
CA MET A 237 19.49 6.14 1.33
C MET A 237 19.55 7.53 1.96
N ASP A 238 19.43 8.59 1.16
CA ASP A 238 19.44 9.97 1.64
C ASP A 238 18.28 10.22 2.61
N TRP A 239 17.06 9.79 2.26
CA TRP A 239 15.90 9.88 3.15
C TRP A 239 16.13 9.12 4.47
N HIS A 240 16.69 7.92 4.41
CA HIS A 240 16.95 7.13 5.62
C HIS A 240 17.96 7.82 6.53
N ASP A 241 19.04 8.36 5.96
CA ASP A 241 20.07 9.08 6.73
C ASP A 241 19.48 10.34 7.37
N ASP A 242 18.62 11.07 6.65
CA ASP A 242 17.89 12.23 7.19
C ASP A 242 16.97 11.82 8.34
N MET A 243 16.16 10.76 8.18
CA MET A 243 15.26 10.28 9.25
C MET A 243 16.04 9.84 10.49
N MET A 244 17.15 9.12 10.32
CA MET A 244 17.99 8.70 11.44
C MET A 244 18.69 9.88 12.13
N ALA A 245 18.96 10.98 11.41
CA ALA A 245 19.56 12.19 11.96
C ALA A 245 18.55 13.07 12.72
N THR A 246 17.28 13.09 12.31
CA THR A 246 16.23 13.92 12.92
C THR A 246 15.41 13.20 13.98
N GLN A 247 15.54 11.88 14.10
CA GLN A 247 14.82 11.07 15.10
C GLN A 247 15.12 11.56 16.53
N ILE A 248 14.09 12.08 17.20
CA ILE A 248 14.19 12.63 18.55
C ILE A 248 14.40 11.50 19.56
N ASP A 249 15.58 11.48 20.20
CA ASP A 249 16.06 10.87 21.47
C ASP A 249 15.57 9.49 21.97
N TYR A 250 14.60 8.81 21.35
CA TYR A 250 13.98 7.62 21.94
C TYR A 250 14.39 6.29 21.30
N TYR A 251 14.83 6.26 20.04
CA TYR A 251 15.26 5.02 19.38
C TYR A 251 16.39 5.27 18.36
N PRO A 252 17.65 4.88 18.61
CA PRO A 252 18.75 5.07 17.65
C PRO A 252 18.72 4.08 16.48
N THR A 253 17.63 3.32 16.33
CA THR A 253 17.51 2.20 15.41
C THR A 253 16.26 2.35 14.59
N ASP A 254 16.40 2.20 13.28
CA ASP A 254 15.29 2.04 12.34
C ASP A 254 14.35 0.91 12.80
N PRO A 255 13.06 1.20 13.07
CA PRO A 255 12.09 0.19 13.52
C PRO A 255 11.99 -1.03 12.60
N MET A 256 12.16 -0.88 11.30
CA MET A 256 12.14 -2.01 10.36
C MET A 256 13.31 -2.98 10.62
N ARG A 257 14.46 -2.47 11.09
CA ARG A 257 15.60 -3.31 11.46
C ARG A 257 15.33 -4.12 12.71
N ILE A 258 14.56 -3.57 13.65
CA ILE A 258 14.11 -4.29 14.84
C ILE A 258 13.22 -5.47 14.42
N VAL A 259 12.21 -5.21 13.59
CA VAL A 259 11.31 -6.25 13.05
C VAL A 259 12.09 -7.38 12.35
N ILE A 260 13.04 -7.02 11.49
CA ILE A 260 13.89 -8.02 10.79
C ILE A 260 14.76 -8.80 11.80
N ALA A 261 15.28 -8.14 12.84
CA ALA A 261 16.08 -8.80 13.87
C ALA A 261 15.27 -9.79 14.72
N GLU A 262 14.00 -9.48 14.98
CA GLU A 262 13.05 -10.30 15.76
C GLU A 262 12.50 -11.52 15.00
N GLY A 263 12.92 -11.72 13.76
CA GLY A 263 12.57 -12.88 12.93
C GLY A 263 11.88 -12.49 11.63
N GLY A 264 11.23 -11.33 11.59
CA GLY A 264 10.51 -10.85 10.43
C GLY A 264 9.20 -10.16 10.81
N PRO A 265 8.40 -9.79 9.80
CA PRO A 265 7.10 -9.13 10.00
C PRO A 265 6.15 -10.04 10.81
N ALA A 266 5.36 -9.43 11.69
CA ALA A 266 4.58 -10.14 12.71
C ALA A 266 3.57 -11.16 12.12
N LEU A 267 3.06 -10.91 10.92
CA LEU A 267 2.07 -11.77 10.26
C LEU A 267 2.73 -12.92 9.46
N ALA A 268 4.06 -12.91 9.31
CA ALA A 268 4.81 -14.00 8.68
C ALA A 268 5.67 -14.80 9.66
N ASN A 269 6.23 -14.15 10.68
CA ASN A 269 7.19 -14.76 11.59
C ASN A 269 6.66 -16.04 12.25
N GLY A 270 7.39 -17.15 12.09
CA GLY A 270 7.07 -18.45 12.68
C GLY A 270 6.01 -19.27 11.93
N GLN A 271 5.57 -18.84 10.75
CA GLN A 271 4.51 -19.51 9.97
C GLN A 271 5.06 -20.43 8.88
N LEU A 272 6.34 -20.29 8.50
CA LEU A 272 6.84 -20.90 7.27
C LEU A 272 6.94 -22.44 7.34
N ALA A 273 7.27 -22.99 8.51
CA ALA A 273 7.41 -24.43 8.68
C ALA A 273 6.08 -25.16 8.40
N GLU A 274 4.98 -24.68 8.98
CA GLU A 274 3.64 -25.21 8.73
C GLU A 274 3.18 -24.94 7.28
N TYR A 275 3.47 -23.75 6.76
CA TYR A 275 3.13 -23.43 5.37
C TYR A 275 3.82 -24.34 4.36
N CYS A 276 5.07 -24.75 4.62
CA CYS A 276 5.77 -25.73 3.79
C CYS A 276 5.04 -27.09 3.75
N GLU A 277 4.48 -27.57 4.87
CA GLU A 277 3.66 -28.80 4.88
C GLU A 277 2.38 -28.67 4.05
N THR A 278 1.82 -27.46 3.96
CA THR A 278 0.70 -27.16 3.05
C THR A 278 1.17 -27.19 1.60
N LEU A 279 2.28 -26.53 1.28
CA LEU A 279 2.83 -26.49 -0.08
C LEU A 279 3.17 -27.88 -0.62
N GLU A 280 3.68 -28.80 0.21
CA GLU A 280 3.98 -30.20 -0.18
C GLU A 280 2.75 -30.97 -0.69
N LYS A 281 1.56 -30.57 -0.24
CA LYS A 281 0.28 -31.18 -0.65
C LYS A 281 -0.30 -30.55 -1.92
N THR A 282 0.39 -29.57 -2.49
CA THR A 282 -0.02 -28.82 -3.69
C THR A 282 0.98 -29.02 -4.83
N ASP A 283 0.68 -28.49 -6.00
CA ASP A 283 1.61 -28.38 -7.13
C ASP A 283 2.67 -27.28 -6.95
N ARG A 284 2.63 -26.52 -5.83
CA ARG A 284 3.57 -25.44 -5.50
C ARG A 284 4.70 -25.85 -4.55
N GLY A 285 4.88 -27.15 -4.30
CA GLY A 285 6.00 -27.67 -3.50
C GLY A 285 7.40 -27.31 -4.04
N TRP A 286 7.50 -26.89 -5.30
CA TRP A 286 8.74 -26.39 -5.90
C TRP A 286 9.33 -25.18 -5.14
N ALA A 287 8.49 -24.38 -4.47
CA ALA A 287 8.92 -23.16 -3.79
C ALA A 287 9.65 -23.41 -2.46
N ILE A 288 9.47 -24.58 -1.86
CA ILE A 288 9.92 -24.91 -0.50
C ILE A 288 11.43 -24.73 -0.34
N GLU A 289 12.22 -25.22 -1.29
CA GLU A 289 13.68 -25.12 -1.23
C GLU A 289 14.16 -23.67 -1.29
N GLU A 290 13.53 -22.83 -2.12
CA GLU A 290 13.88 -21.42 -2.20
C GLU A 290 13.42 -20.64 -0.96
N LEU A 291 12.24 -20.96 -0.41
CA LEU A 291 11.75 -20.38 0.84
C LEU A 291 12.67 -20.70 2.02
N LYS A 292 13.09 -21.97 2.18
CA LYS A 292 14.08 -22.40 3.20
C LYS A 292 15.41 -21.67 3.05
N LYS A 293 15.85 -21.45 1.81
CA LYS A 293 17.08 -20.71 1.50
C LYS A 293 16.98 -19.23 1.84
N ARG A 294 15.84 -18.58 1.59
CA ARG A 294 15.61 -17.15 1.88
C ARG A 294 15.34 -16.87 3.35
N HIS A 295 14.67 -17.78 4.05
CA HIS A 295 14.24 -17.62 5.45
C HIS A 295 14.74 -18.77 6.35
N PRO A 296 16.06 -19.00 6.44
CA PRO A 296 16.59 -20.14 7.21
C PRO A 296 16.28 -20.05 8.71
N ARG A 297 15.99 -18.85 9.24
CA ARG A 297 15.66 -18.61 10.65
C ARG A 297 14.31 -19.20 11.07
N GLU A 298 13.42 -19.48 10.12
CA GLU A 298 12.12 -20.12 10.38
C GLU A 298 12.24 -21.63 10.73
N PHE A 299 13.45 -22.20 10.64
CA PHE A 299 13.71 -23.63 10.83
C PHE A 299 14.76 -23.93 11.91
N ILE A 300 15.11 -22.93 12.75
CA ILE A 300 16.12 -23.03 13.81
C ILE A 300 15.46 -23.12 15.18
#